data_AF-A0A7K3TEZ7-F1
#
_entry.id   AF-A0A7K3TEZ7-F1
#
_cell.length_a   1.000
_cell.length_b   1.000
_cell.length_c   1.000
_cell.angle_alpha   90.00
_cell.angle_beta   90.00
_cell.angle_gamma   90.00
#
_symmetry.space_group_name_H-M   'P 1'
#
loop_
_entity.id
_entity.type
_entity.pdbx_description
1 polymer ?
#
loop_
_entity_poly.entity_id
_entity_poly.type
_entity_poly.pdbx_seq_one_letter_code
_entity_poly.pdbx_strand_id
1 'polypeptide(L)'
;MARLDFKCSKSLRLAKGHQSSREGPSVTETTEQAEVRQQLLTGERAAFFAHDTTFVETTFADGESPLKHARNITVLTSSFQWKYPLWYCENVTVRDSTWFEMARAGVWYTNHMLVEDSTIEAPKNFRRCRDLTLRNVDLTHAEETLWSCTGAALENVVAKGDYFGMNCDNVTASNFRLVGNYPFDGARNVTVRDSRLISKDAFWNCENVTVEHSFISGEYLGWNSKHLTFVDCTIESLQGLCYVEDLRLVNCRLLNTTRAFEYSTVDADVHSTIGSVVNPSGGVIRAEAIGELTLDAERVDPSATRIETTR
;
A
#
# COMPACT_ATOMS: atom_id res chain seq x y z
N MET A 1 43.19 -18.72 3.16
CA MET A 1 43.01 -19.05 4.58
C MET A 1 44.11 -18.37 5.38
N ALA A 2 43.85 -17.20 5.93
CA ALA A 2 44.72 -16.53 6.89
C ALA A 2 43.85 -16.07 8.06
N ARG A 3 43.99 -16.75 9.19
CA ARG A 3 43.34 -16.44 10.46
C ARG A 3 44.11 -15.30 11.11
N LEU A 4 43.42 -14.25 11.54
CA LEU A 4 43.92 -13.24 12.45
C LEU A 4 43.10 -13.34 13.74
N ASP A 5 43.74 -13.90 14.77
CA ASP A 5 43.24 -14.03 16.12
C ASP A 5 43.23 -12.66 16.82
N PHE A 6 42.05 -12.19 17.24
CA PHE A 6 41.92 -11.08 18.19
C PHE A 6 41.83 -11.62 19.62
N LYS A 7 42.89 -11.41 20.41
CA LYS A 7 42.89 -11.64 21.87
C LYS A 7 42.22 -10.44 22.55
N CYS A 8 41.05 -10.65 23.13
CA CYS A 8 40.39 -9.73 24.04
C CYS A 8 40.88 -9.99 25.48
N SER A 9 41.46 -8.99 26.14
CA SER A 9 41.93 -9.08 27.53
C SER A 9 41.06 -8.27 28.49
N LYS A 10 40.48 -9.01 29.44
CA LYS A 10 40.27 -8.72 30.88
C LYS A 10 39.49 -7.45 31.30
N SER A 11 38.20 -7.68 31.54
CA SER A 11 37.48 -7.51 32.82
C SER A 11 38.03 -6.49 33.85
N LEU A 12 37.28 -5.39 34.03
CA LEU A 12 37.28 -4.57 35.24
C LEU A 12 36.13 -4.99 36.17
N ARG A 13 36.47 -5.25 37.44
CA ARG A 13 35.53 -5.45 38.56
C ARG A 13 35.13 -4.09 39.12
N LEU A 14 33.84 -3.83 39.27
CA LEU A 14 33.30 -2.71 40.05
C LEU A 14 32.78 -3.24 41.40
N ALA A 15 33.29 -2.65 42.47
CA ALA A 15 32.95 -2.95 43.85
C ALA A 15 31.63 -2.27 44.24
N LYS A 16 30.82 -2.97 45.04
CA LYS A 16 29.55 -2.50 45.61
C LYS A 16 29.80 -1.44 46.69
N GLY A 17 29.03 -0.35 46.65
CA GLY A 17 28.98 0.67 47.69
C GLY A 17 27.59 1.31 47.80
N HIS A 18 26.90 0.95 48.89
CA HIS A 18 25.86 1.69 49.65
C HIS A 18 24.76 2.50 48.95
N GLN A 19 23.51 2.10 49.25
CA GLN A 19 22.28 2.85 49.04
C GLN A 19 22.20 4.09 49.94
N SER A 20 21.78 5.22 49.35
CA SER A 20 21.22 6.38 50.05
C SER A 20 20.17 7.01 49.14
N SER A 21 18.91 6.85 49.52
CA SER A 21 17.73 7.40 48.86
C SER A 21 17.65 8.93 49.03
N ARG A 22 17.75 9.66 47.92
CA ARG A 22 17.21 11.02 47.78
C ARG A 22 16.58 11.13 46.40
N GLU A 23 15.26 11.30 46.38
CA GLU A 23 14.49 11.64 45.19
C GLU A 23 14.91 13.05 44.73
N GLY A 24 15.56 13.13 43.57
CA GLY A 24 15.79 14.36 42.81
C GLY A 24 14.77 14.48 41.67
N PRO A 25 14.61 15.68 41.08
CA PRO A 25 13.54 15.95 40.13
C PRO A 25 13.72 15.10 38.87
N SER A 26 12.61 14.64 38.28
CA SER A 26 12.62 13.92 37.01
C SER A 26 13.10 14.85 35.90
N VAL A 27 14.38 14.77 35.58
CA VAL A 27 14.92 15.30 34.34
C VAL A 27 14.34 14.41 33.25
N THR A 28 13.41 14.94 32.47
CA THR A 28 13.12 14.37 31.14
C THR A 28 14.42 14.49 30.36
N GLU A 29 15.22 13.43 30.35
CA GLU A 29 16.32 13.26 29.41
C GLU A 29 15.73 13.31 28.00
N THR A 30 15.75 14.48 27.38
CA THR A 30 15.75 14.57 25.92
C THR A 30 17.06 13.94 25.48
N THR A 31 17.04 12.65 25.16
CA THR A 31 18.17 11.99 24.49
C THR A 31 18.43 12.77 23.21
N GLU A 32 19.54 13.51 23.16
CA GLU A 32 19.98 14.16 21.91
C GLU A 32 20.22 13.05 20.89
N GLN A 33 19.41 13.01 19.84
CA GLN A 33 19.67 12.12 18.70
C GLN A 33 20.97 12.54 18.03
N ALA A 34 21.81 11.58 17.67
CA ALA A 34 23.01 11.85 16.89
C ALA A 34 22.63 12.44 15.54
N GLU A 35 23.40 13.41 15.02
CA GLU A 35 23.15 14.01 13.70
C GLU A 35 24.28 13.68 12.72
N VAL A 36 23.90 13.23 11.52
CA VAL A 36 24.78 13.08 10.36
C VAL A 36 24.30 14.06 9.29
N ARG A 37 25.11 15.08 8.98
CA ARG A 37 24.72 16.18 8.10
C ARG A 37 25.65 16.30 6.90
N GLN A 38 25.08 16.52 5.71
CA GLN A 38 25.80 16.85 4.48
C GLN A 38 26.90 15.84 4.13
N GLN A 39 26.65 14.56 4.41
CA GLN A 39 27.61 13.49 4.13
C GLN A 39 27.30 12.79 2.80
N LEU A 40 28.35 12.33 2.15
CA LEU A 40 28.29 11.35 1.08
C LEU A 40 28.69 9.99 1.67
N LEU A 41 27.70 9.14 1.93
CA LEU A 41 27.90 7.82 2.51
C LEU A 41 28.00 6.78 1.39
N THR A 42 29.14 6.10 1.32
CA THR A 42 29.46 5.07 0.31
C THR A 42 29.92 3.78 0.97
N GLY A 43 29.98 2.71 0.18
CA GLY A 43 30.35 1.37 0.63
C GLY A 43 29.16 0.58 1.19
N GLU A 44 29.29 -0.74 1.21
CA GLU A 44 28.27 -1.60 1.82
C GLU A 44 28.05 -1.16 3.28
N ARG A 45 26.78 -1.02 3.70
CA ARG A 45 26.44 -0.85 5.13
C ARG A 45 27.01 0.41 5.79
N ALA A 46 27.09 1.51 5.04
CA ALA A 46 27.68 2.77 5.49
C ALA A 46 27.14 3.33 6.84
N ALA A 47 25.88 3.04 7.18
CA ALA A 47 25.24 3.42 8.44
C ALA A 47 24.50 2.23 9.09
N PHE A 48 25.12 1.05 9.02
CA PHE A 48 24.55 -0.19 9.53
C PHE A 48 24.33 -0.16 11.04
N PHE A 49 23.17 -0.67 11.48
CA PHE A 49 22.73 -0.56 12.89
C PHE A 49 22.65 0.87 13.44
N ALA A 50 22.55 1.91 12.58
CA ALA A 50 22.31 3.27 13.05
C ALA A 50 21.09 3.30 13.97
N HIS A 51 21.23 3.93 15.13
CA HIS A 51 20.14 4.06 16.08
C HIS A 51 20.08 5.47 16.63
N ASP A 52 18.87 5.97 16.89
CA ASP A 52 18.64 7.30 17.48
C ASP A 52 19.41 8.40 16.73
N THR A 53 19.35 8.34 15.39
CA THR A 53 20.17 9.17 14.49
C THR A 53 19.30 9.90 13.48
N THR A 54 19.55 11.19 13.31
CA THR A 54 18.98 12.02 12.24
C THR A 54 20.01 12.25 11.14
N PHE A 55 19.65 11.87 9.90
CA PHE A 55 20.43 12.13 8.69
C PHE A 55 19.82 13.33 7.96
N VAL A 56 20.60 14.38 7.73
CA VAL A 56 20.13 15.62 7.09
C VAL A 56 20.99 15.92 5.87
N GLU A 57 20.36 16.23 4.73
CA GLU A 57 21.08 16.60 3.51
C GLU A 57 22.14 15.57 3.10
N THR A 58 21.88 14.29 3.38
CA THR A 58 22.84 13.20 3.24
C THR A 58 22.53 12.38 2.00
N THR A 59 23.57 12.01 1.26
CA THR A 59 23.45 11.15 0.10
C THR A 59 23.99 9.77 0.44
N PHE A 60 23.11 8.77 0.40
CA PHE A 60 23.47 7.36 0.44
C PHE A 60 23.75 6.89 -0.99
N ALA A 61 25.02 6.95 -1.37
CA ALA A 61 25.52 6.70 -2.71
C ALA A 61 25.89 5.21 -2.93
N ASP A 62 26.85 4.93 -3.82
CA ASP A 62 27.26 3.56 -4.17
C ASP A 62 27.65 2.75 -2.93
N GLY A 63 26.87 1.68 -2.68
CA GLY A 63 26.94 0.89 -1.46
C GLY A 63 25.59 0.25 -1.12
N GLU A 64 25.53 -1.09 -1.09
CA GLU A 64 24.28 -1.78 -0.76
C GLU A 64 23.96 -1.71 0.74
N SER A 65 22.66 -1.67 1.06
CA SER A 65 22.16 -1.81 2.44
C SER A 65 22.64 -0.75 3.45
N PRO A 66 22.67 0.56 3.11
CA PRO A 66 23.27 1.59 3.95
C PRO A 66 22.71 1.65 5.37
N LEU A 67 21.38 1.58 5.55
CA LEU A 67 20.71 1.71 6.85
C LEU A 67 20.11 0.38 7.34
N LYS A 68 20.65 -0.76 6.91
CA LYS A 68 20.12 -2.05 7.33
C LYS A 68 20.22 -2.22 8.86
N HIS A 69 19.15 -2.73 9.46
CA HIS A 69 18.94 -2.85 10.92
C HIS A 69 18.89 -1.50 11.69
N ALA A 70 18.64 -0.39 11.01
CA ALA A 70 18.53 0.91 11.69
C ALA A 70 17.25 1.02 12.55
N ARG A 71 17.30 1.81 13.62
CA ARG A 71 16.18 2.00 14.56
C ARG A 71 16.04 3.43 15.04
N ASN A 72 14.81 3.94 15.16
CA ASN A 72 14.56 5.31 15.64
C ASN A 72 15.36 6.35 14.83
N ILE A 73 15.28 6.27 13.50
CA ILE A 73 16.02 7.17 12.61
C ILE A 73 15.10 8.13 11.89
N THR A 74 15.64 9.32 11.62
CA THR A 74 15.00 10.34 10.79
C THR A 74 15.91 10.63 9.60
N VAL A 75 15.37 10.69 8.39
CA VAL A 75 16.09 11.03 7.16
C VAL A 75 15.40 12.24 6.53
N LEU A 76 16.11 13.36 6.42
CA LEU A 76 15.57 14.66 6.00
C LEU A 76 16.35 15.18 4.79
N THR A 77 15.63 15.62 3.76
CA THR A 77 16.22 16.30 2.60
C THR A 77 17.37 15.51 1.97
N SER A 78 17.22 14.19 1.88
CA SER A 78 18.31 13.26 1.60
C SER A 78 18.01 12.42 0.36
N SER A 79 19.01 11.68 -0.12
CA SER A 79 18.80 10.81 -1.28
C SER A 79 19.40 9.42 -1.11
N PHE A 80 18.67 8.45 -1.65
CA PHE A 80 19.11 7.06 -1.81
C PHE A 80 19.38 6.81 -3.28
N GLN A 81 20.62 6.48 -3.61
CA GLN A 81 21.06 6.26 -4.99
C GLN A 81 21.37 4.78 -5.29
N TRP A 82 21.39 3.93 -4.27
CA TRP A 82 21.75 2.52 -4.41
C TRP A 82 20.85 1.58 -3.61
N LYS A 83 21.00 0.28 -3.86
CA LYS A 83 20.03 -0.76 -3.50
C LYS A 83 19.88 -0.96 -1.99
N TYR A 84 18.69 -1.45 -1.63
CA TYR A 84 18.34 -1.93 -0.29
C TYR A 84 18.44 -0.90 0.86
N PRO A 85 18.11 0.40 0.69
CA PRO A 85 18.30 1.43 1.70
C PRO A 85 17.84 1.07 3.12
N LEU A 86 16.60 0.56 3.29
CA LEU A 86 15.96 0.40 4.59
C LEU A 86 15.46 -1.04 4.78
N TRP A 87 16.34 -1.91 5.25
CA TRP A 87 16.02 -3.33 5.50
C TRP A 87 16.05 -3.65 6.99
N TYR A 88 15.03 -4.37 7.47
CA TYR A 88 14.91 -4.77 8.87
C TYR A 88 14.95 -3.59 9.86
N CYS A 89 14.36 -2.45 9.47
CA CYS A 89 14.37 -1.24 10.27
C CYS A 89 13.15 -1.15 11.20
N GLU A 90 13.23 -0.27 12.21
CA GLU A 90 12.16 -0.01 13.16
C GLU A 90 12.06 1.50 13.41
N ASN A 91 10.87 2.08 13.43
CA ASN A 91 10.65 3.50 13.73
C ASN A 91 11.48 4.41 12.81
N VAL A 92 11.06 4.51 11.54
CA VAL A 92 11.77 5.27 10.50
C VAL A 92 10.88 6.41 10.02
N THR A 93 11.42 7.63 10.02
CA THR A 93 10.79 8.76 9.34
C THR A 93 11.66 9.23 8.20
N VAL A 94 11.09 9.40 7.02
CA VAL A 94 11.77 10.02 5.89
C VAL A 94 10.94 11.17 5.33
N ARG A 95 11.55 12.34 5.15
CA ARG A 95 10.91 13.54 4.60
C ARG A 95 11.74 14.21 3.53
N ASP A 96 11.07 14.86 2.59
CA ASP A 96 11.70 15.72 1.57
C ASP A 96 12.81 15.01 0.78
N SER A 97 12.66 13.70 0.54
CA SER A 97 13.77 12.85 0.08
C SER A 97 13.46 12.14 -1.23
N THR A 98 14.52 11.66 -1.87
CA THR A 98 14.43 11.00 -3.18
C THR A 98 15.06 9.62 -3.16
N TRP A 99 14.33 8.64 -3.69
CA TRP A 99 14.88 7.34 -4.08
C TRP A 99 15.02 7.34 -5.60
N PHE A 100 16.27 7.36 -6.06
CA PHE A 100 16.57 7.25 -7.49
C PHE A 100 16.35 5.83 -8.00
N GLU A 101 16.22 5.65 -9.31
CA GLU A 101 15.96 4.35 -9.97
C GLU A 101 16.73 3.15 -9.37
N MET A 102 18.01 3.32 -9.06
CA MET A 102 18.86 2.25 -8.54
C MET A 102 18.66 1.92 -7.05
N ALA A 103 17.89 2.72 -6.32
CA ALA A 103 17.45 2.43 -4.94
C ALA A 103 16.32 1.39 -4.85
N ARG A 104 16.32 0.44 -5.79
CA ARG A 104 15.35 -0.64 -5.93
C ARG A 104 15.42 -1.65 -4.80
N ALA A 105 14.33 -2.41 -4.64
CA ALA A 105 14.13 -3.31 -3.50
C ALA A 105 14.38 -2.58 -2.17
N GLY A 106 13.91 -1.33 -2.09
CA GLY A 106 14.50 -0.37 -1.20
C GLY A 106 14.14 -0.58 0.27
N VAL A 107 12.88 -0.89 0.53
CA VAL A 107 12.36 -1.06 1.90
C VAL A 107 11.79 -2.46 2.08
N TRP A 108 12.35 -3.24 3.02
CA TRP A 108 11.90 -4.60 3.37
C TRP A 108 11.90 -4.85 4.88
N TYR A 109 10.91 -5.62 5.35
CA TYR A 109 10.81 -6.08 6.75
C TYR A 109 10.93 -4.95 7.78
N THR A 110 10.39 -3.77 7.44
CA THR A 110 10.51 -2.56 8.26
C THR A 110 9.16 -2.27 8.93
N ASN A 111 9.19 -1.92 10.21
CA ASN A 111 7.97 -1.58 10.96
C ASN A 111 7.98 -0.12 11.40
N HIS A 112 6.78 0.47 11.49
CA HIS A 112 6.55 1.83 11.98
C HIS A 112 7.32 2.85 11.13
N MET A 113 6.86 3.04 9.89
CA MET A 113 7.54 3.88 8.92
C MET A 113 6.62 4.98 8.37
N LEU A 114 7.12 6.21 8.36
CA LEU A 114 6.52 7.34 7.67
C LEU A 114 7.45 7.77 6.53
N VAL A 115 6.89 7.91 5.33
CA VAL A 115 7.50 8.63 4.20
C VAL A 115 6.58 9.78 3.82
N GLU A 116 7.14 10.99 3.80
CA GLU A 116 6.38 12.22 3.57
C GLU A 116 7.09 13.11 2.55
N ASP A 117 6.33 13.79 1.70
CA ASP A 117 6.81 14.81 0.77
C ASP A 117 8.01 14.35 -0.09
N SER A 118 7.91 13.17 -0.68
CA SER A 118 9.06 12.47 -1.28
C SER A 118 8.74 11.90 -2.66
N THR A 119 9.78 11.73 -3.47
CA THR A 119 9.68 11.07 -4.78
C THR A 119 10.46 9.76 -4.79
N ILE A 120 9.80 8.70 -5.25
CA ILE A 120 10.38 7.36 -5.35
C ILE A 120 10.32 6.92 -6.81
N GLU A 121 11.45 7.02 -7.48
CA GLU A 121 11.67 6.55 -8.86
C GLU A 121 12.09 5.07 -8.88
N ALA A 122 12.60 4.56 -7.77
CA ALA A 122 13.00 3.17 -7.65
C ALA A 122 11.80 2.21 -7.80
N PRO A 123 11.87 1.23 -8.73
CA PRO A 123 10.88 0.16 -8.77
C PRO A 123 11.07 -0.76 -7.55
N LYS A 124 10.00 -1.49 -7.19
CA LYS A 124 10.01 -2.49 -6.11
C LYS A 124 10.36 -1.89 -4.75
N ASN A 125 9.37 -1.31 -4.07
CA ASN A 125 9.55 -0.75 -2.74
C ASN A 125 8.52 -1.27 -1.73
N PHE A 126 8.83 -1.13 -0.44
CA PHE A 126 7.94 -1.49 0.67
C PHE A 126 7.38 -2.91 0.56
N ARG A 127 8.10 -3.90 1.07
CA ARG A 127 7.49 -5.25 1.21
C ARG A 127 7.62 -5.83 2.58
N ARG A 128 6.57 -6.56 2.96
CA ARG A 128 6.47 -7.20 4.26
C ARG A 128 6.71 -6.17 5.37
N CYS A 129 6.24 -4.95 5.14
CA CYS A 129 6.31 -3.85 6.09
C CYS A 129 5.05 -3.85 6.96
N ARG A 130 5.16 -3.33 8.17
CA ARG A 130 4.03 -3.18 9.09
C ARG A 130 3.93 -1.73 9.52
N ASP A 131 2.71 -1.19 9.55
CA ASP A 131 2.47 0.20 9.96
C ASP A 131 3.30 1.19 9.13
N LEU A 132 2.91 1.31 7.85
CA LEU A 132 3.57 2.15 6.87
C LEU A 132 2.62 3.26 6.43
N THR A 133 3.03 4.51 6.60
CA THR A 133 2.33 5.68 6.07
C THR A 133 3.13 6.30 4.94
N LEU A 134 2.50 6.47 3.79
CA LEU A 134 3.00 7.28 2.67
C LEU A 134 2.10 8.51 2.53
N ARG A 135 2.67 9.71 2.69
CA ARG A 135 1.94 10.98 2.56
C ARG A 135 2.60 11.90 1.54
N ASN A 136 1.83 12.42 0.59
CA ASN A 136 2.36 13.30 -0.46
C ASN A 136 3.56 12.66 -1.20
N VAL A 137 3.39 11.40 -1.62
CA VAL A 137 4.47 10.62 -2.24
C VAL A 137 4.14 10.34 -3.72
N ASP A 138 5.12 10.63 -4.57
CA ASP A 138 5.09 10.27 -5.99
C ASP A 138 5.93 9.00 -6.23
N LEU A 139 5.25 7.89 -6.54
CA LEU A 139 5.84 6.61 -6.95
C LEU A 139 5.76 6.49 -8.48
N THR A 140 6.78 7.01 -9.17
CA THR A 140 6.80 7.05 -10.65
C THR A 140 6.97 5.66 -11.28
N HIS A 141 7.57 4.73 -10.53
CA HIS A 141 7.69 3.29 -10.85
C HIS A 141 7.33 2.43 -9.63
N ALA A 142 6.23 1.68 -9.74
CA ALA A 142 5.59 1.00 -8.60
C ALA A 142 5.24 -0.48 -8.87
N GLU A 143 5.86 -1.14 -9.85
CA GLU A 143 5.53 -2.48 -10.40
C GLU A 143 5.58 -3.63 -9.38
N GLU A 144 6.17 -3.37 -8.22
CA GLU A 144 6.45 -4.39 -7.22
C GLU A 144 6.34 -3.78 -5.82
N THR A 145 5.44 -2.82 -5.64
CA THR A 145 5.36 -1.96 -4.46
C THR A 145 4.22 -2.35 -3.51
N LEU A 146 4.45 -2.26 -2.20
CA LEU A 146 3.51 -2.63 -1.13
C LEU A 146 3.11 -4.11 -1.11
N TRP A 147 4.00 -5.04 -1.48
CA TRP A 147 3.60 -6.45 -1.42
C TRP A 147 3.66 -7.00 0.00
N SER A 148 2.57 -7.65 0.41
CA SER A 148 2.42 -8.33 1.70
C SER A 148 2.67 -7.41 2.90
N CYS A 149 2.31 -6.13 2.79
CA CYS A 149 2.36 -5.19 3.91
C CYS A 149 1.08 -5.26 4.76
N THR A 150 1.19 -4.95 6.05
CA THR A 150 0.05 -4.90 6.97
C THR A 150 -0.08 -3.52 7.61
N GLY A 151 -1.24 -2.89 7.54
CA GLY A 151 -1.44 -1.54 8.07
C GLY A 151 -0.73 -0.51 7.20
N ALA A 152 -1.19 -0.33 5.96
CA ALA A 152 -0.66 0.68 5.05
C ALA A 152 -1.65 1.85 4.93
N ALA A 153 -1.18 3.07 5.14
CA ALA A 153 -1.93 4.30 4.95
C ALA A 153 -1.34 5.11 3.78
N LEU A 154 -2.16 5.42 2.79
CA LEU A 154 -1.80 6.18 1.59
C LEU A 154 -2.59 7.49 1.59
N GLU A 155 -1.89 8.60 1.72
CA GLU A 155 -2.49 9.93 1.85
C GLU A 155 -1.93 10.82 0.74
N ASN A 156 -2.76 11.17 -0.26
CA ASN A 156 -2.31 11.97 -1.41
C ASN A 156 -1.09 11.33 -2.11
N VAL A 157 -1.28 10.09 -2.58
CA VAL A 157 -0.23 9.31 -3.24
C VAL A 157 -0.53 9.17 -4.72
N VAL A 158 0.51 9.29 -5.55
CA VAL A 158 0.48 8.95 -6.96
C VAL A 158 1.33 7.71 -7.19
N ALA A 159 0.79 6.72 -7.87
CA ALA A 159 1.53 5.52 -8.21
C ALA A 159 1.34 5.13 -9.67
N LYS A 160 2.41 4.65 -10.30
CA LYS A 160 2.35 4.00 -11.61
C LYS A 160 3.07 2.66 -11.56
N GLY A 161 2.35 1.56 -11.72
CA GLY A 161 2.94 0.23 -11.73
C GLY A 161 1.93 -0.88 -11.48
N ASP A 162 2.25 -2.06 -11.99
CA ASP A 162 1.43 -3.25 -11.82
C ASP A 162 1.56 -3.86 -10.42
N TYR A 163 0.57 -4.66 -10.00
CA TYR A 163 0.52 -5.39 -8.73
C TYR A 163 0.74 -4.52 -7.49
N PHE A 164 0.43 -3.23 -7.55
CA PHE A 164 0.57 -2.34 -6.40
C PHE A 164 -0.30 -2.82 -5.24
N GLY A 165 0.28 -3.06 -4.06
CA GLY A 165 -0.46 -3.50 -2.88
C GLY A 165 -0.86 -4.98 -2.87
N MET A 166 -0.18 -5.83 -3.65
CA MET A 166 -0.48 -7.28 -3.70
C MET A 166 -0.39 -7.95 -2.33
N ASN A 167 -1.39 -8.75 -1.96
CA ASN A 167 -1.49 -9.49 -0.69
C ASN A 167 -1.38 -8.60 0.57
N CYS A 168 -1.74 -7.33 0.48
CA CYS A 168 -1.80 -6.46 1.64
C CYS A 168 -2.94 -6.84 2.59
N ASP A 169 -2.80 -6.45 3.85
CA ASP A 169 -3.85 -6.57 4.86
C ASP A 169 -3.99 -5.23 5.59
N ASN A 170 -5.21 -4.73 5.76
CA ASN A 170 -5.50 -3.45 6.40
C ASN A 170 -4.85 -2.27 5.65
N VAL A 171 -5.49 -1.83 4.58
CA VAL A 171 -5.05 -0.70 3.75
C VAL A 171 -6.07 0.41 3.80
N THR A 172 -5.59 1.64 3.98
CA THR A 172 -6.39 2.85 3.78
C THR A 172 -5.73 3.71 2.70
N ALA A 173 -6.51 4.23 1.77
CA ALA A 173 -6.05 5.13 0.73
C ALA A 173 -7.03 6.30 0.57
N SER A 174 -6.51 7.52 0.57
CA SER A 174 -7.27 8.75 0.36
C SER A 174 -6.54 9.65 -0.62
N ASN A 175 -7.28 10.30 -1.53
CA ASN A 175 -6.70 11.11 -2.61
C ASN A 175 -5.64 10.33 -3.42
N PHE A 176 -5.91 9.05 -3.68
CA PHE A 176 -4.96 8.14 -4.34
C PHE A 176 -5.19 8.13 -5.85
N ARG A 177 -4.10 8.28 -6.61
CA ARG A 177 -4.12 8.19 -8.08
C ARG A 177 -3.22 7.07 -8.54
N LEU A 178 -3.78 6.11 -9.26
CA LEU A 178 -3.05 4.93 -9.74
C LEU A 178 -3.25 4.71 -11.23
N VAL A 179 -2.14 4.37 -11.91
CA VAL A 179 -2.13 3.76 -13.25
C VAL A 179 -1.33 2.47 -13.22
N GLY A 180 -1.98 1.33 -13.44
CA GLY A 180 -1.32 0.03 -13.45
C GLY A 180 -2.28 -1.12 -13.22
N ASN A 181 -1.88 -2.33 -13.61
CA ASN A 181 -2.73 -3.52 -13.58
C ASN A 181 -2.65 -4.25 -12.24
N TYR A 182 -3.68 -5.01 -11.89
CA TYR A 182 -3.67 -5.86 -10.69
C TYR A 182 -3.46 -5.17 -9.34
N PRO A 183 -3.88 -3.90 -9.12
CA PRO A 183 -3.71 -3.32 -7.80
C PRO A 183 -4.57 -4.03 -6.78
N PHE A 184 -3.95 -4.24 -5.63
CA PHE A 184 -4.51 -4.92 -4.47
C PHE A 184 -4.87 -6.39 -4.72
N ASP A 185 -4.31 -7.06 -5.73
CA ASP A 185 -4.55 -8.49 -5.93
C ASP A 185 -4.25 -9.31 -4.65
N GLY A 186 -5.24 -10.07 -4.18
CA GLY A 186 -5.15 -10.87 -2.96
C GLY A 186 -5.23 -10.08 -1.65
N ALA A 187 -5.51 -8.77 -1.69
CA ALA A 187 -5.54 -7.93 -0.50
C ALA A 187 -6.82 -8.12 0.32
N ARG A 188 -6.73 -7.80 1.62
CA ARG A 188 -7.86 -7.86 2.56
C ARG A 188 -7.99 -6.59 3.37
N ASN A 189 -9.23 -6.25 3.75
CA ASN A 189 -9.54 -5.09 4.59
C ASN A 189 -9.01 -3.79 3.96
N VAL A 190 -9.48 -3.49 2.75
CA VAL A 190 -9.01 -2.35 1.95
C VAL A 190 -10.09 -1.26 1.93
N THR A 191 -9.70 -0.03 2.25
CA THR A 191 -10.59 1.13 2.12
C THR A 191 -9.96 2.20 1.23
N VAL A 192 -10.66 2.64 0.19
CA VAL A 192 -10.20 3.65 -0.75
C VAL A 192 -11.23 4.78 -0.84
N ARG A 193 -10.80 6.04 -0.72
CA ARG A 193 -11.66 7.23 -0.74
C ARG A 193 -11.13 8.32 -1.66
N ASP A 194 -12.01 9.05 -2.32
CA ASP A 194 -11.67 10.27 -3.09
C ASP A 194 -10.57 10.03 -4.12
N SER A 195 -10.63 8.90 -4.83
CA SER A 195 -9.50 8.35 -5.57
C SER A 195 -9.81 8.08 -7.04
N ARG A 196 -8.75 7.89 -7.83
CA ARG A 196 -8.84 7.57 -9.25
C ARG A 196 -7.93 6.40 -9.61
N LEU A 197 -8.51 5.28 -10.02
CA LEU A 197 -7.80 4.05 -10.37
C LEU A 197 -8.00 3.75 -11.86
N ILE A 198 -6.91 3.70 -12.62
CA ILE A 198 -6.88 3.25 -14.02
C ILE A 198 -6.11 1.94 -14.06
N SER A 199 -6.83 0.85 -14.23
CA SER A 199 -6.26 -0.48 -14.09
C SER A 199 -7.05 -1.47 -14.92
N LYS A 200 -6.39 -2.45 -15.52
CA LYS A 200 -7.12 -3.59 -16.07
C LYS A 200 -7.95 -4.29 -14.99
N ASP A 201 -7.31 -4.76 -13.91
CA ASP A 201 -7.91 -5.73 -12.99
C ASP A 201 -7.72 -5.30 -11.53
N ALA A 202 -8.39 -4.23 -11.10
CA ALA A 202 -8.32 -3.78 -9.70
C ALA A 202 -9.12 -4.69 -8.77
N PHE A 203 -8.59 -4.93 -7.57
CA PHE A 203 -9.23 -5.74 -6.51
C PHE A 203 -9.53 -7.18 -6.93
N TRP A 204 -8.61 -7.84 -7.63
CA TRP A 204 -8.71 -9.28 -7.89
C TRP A 204 -8.48 -10.07 -6.59
N ASN A 205 -9.23 -11.15 -6.37
CA ASN A 205 -9.03 -12.10 -5.25
C ASN A 205 -9.08 -11.42 -3.87
N CYS A 206 -9.86 -10.36 -3.72
CA CYS A 206 -9.92 -9.54 -2.52
C CYS A 206 -11.01 -9.99 -1.54
N GLU A 207 -10.87 -9.55 -0.30
CA GLU A 207 -11.90 -9.73 0.73
C GLU A 207 -12.04 -8.45 1.58
N ASN A 208 -13.28 -8.03 1.84
CA ASN A 208 -13.61 -6.83 2.63
C ASN A 208 -12.99 -5.56 2.03
N VAL A 209 -13.52 -5.12 0.89
CA VAL A 209 -13.10 -3.87 0.23
C VAL A 209 -14.23 -2.87 0.27
N THR A 210 -13.92 -1.64 0.67
CA THR A 210 -14.83 -0.50 0.57
C THR A 210 -14.20 0.61 -0.25
N VAL A 211 -14.90 1.09 -1.28
CA VAL A 211 -14.46 2.19 -2.14
C VAL A 211 -15.52 3.28 -2.14
N GLU A 212 -15.14 4.52 -1.85
CA GLU A 212 -16.07 5.65 -1.70
C GLU A 212 -15.63 6.83 -2.57
N HIS A 213 -16.58 7.56 -3.15
CA HIS A 213 -16.37 8.84 -3.86
C HIS A 213 -15.27 8.78 -4.94
N SER A 214 -15.17 7.66 -5.66
CA SER A 214 -14.02 7.37 -6.51
C SER A 214 -14.39 7.07 -7.96
N PHE A 215 -13.42 7.27 -8.86
CA PHE A 215 -13.50 6.84 -10.25
C PHE A 215 -12.62 5.62 -10.49
N ILE A 216 -13.18 4.60 -11.13
CA ILE A 216 -12.46 3.37 -11.49
C ILE A 216 -12.72 3.08 -12.96
N SER A 217 -11.66 2.84 -13.74
CA SER A 217 -11.76 2.39 -15.13
C SER A 217 -10.90 1.17 -15.36
N GLY A 218 -11.48 0.12 -15.94
CA GLY A 218 -10.80 -1.16 -16.16
C GLY A 218 -11.52 -2.21 -16.99
N GLU A 219 -11.08 -3.46 -16.85
CA GLU A 219 -11.70 -4.67 -17.39
C GLU A 219 -12.24 -5.50 -16.21
N TYR A 220 -11.45 -6.35 -15.56
CA TYR A 220 -11.93 -7.35 -14.62
C TYR A 220 -12.00 -6.85 -13.16
N LEU A 221 -12.61 -5.68 -12.95
CA LEU A 221 -12.77 -5.08 -11.61
C LEU A 221 -13.39 -6.07 -10.61
N GLY A 222 -12.75 -6.28 -9.46
CA GLY A 222 -13.32 -7.02 -8.34
C GLY A 222 -13.41 -8.53 -8.52
N TRP A 223 -12.82 -9.11 -9.58
CA TRP A 223 -13.00 -10.54 -9.87
C TRP A 223 -12.66 -11.46 -8.71
N ASN A 224 -13.39 -12.57 -8.56
CA ASN A 224 -13.14 -13.65 -7.58
C ASN A 224 -13.01 -13.15 -6.14
N SER A 225 -13.78 -12.12 -5.77
CA SER A 225 -13.66 -11.43 -4.48
C SER A 225 -14.89 -11.62 -3.61
N LYS A 226 -14.78 -11.21 -2.35
CA LYS A 226 -15.86 -11.27 -1.36
C LYS A 226 -16.02 -9.96 -0.61
N HIS A 227 -17.25 -9.59 -0.29
CA HIS A 227 -17.58 -8.41 0.51
C HIS A 227 -16.99 -7.13 -0.10
N LEU A 228 -17.43 -6.82 -1.33
CA LEU A 228 -17.05 -5.58 -2.02
C LEU A 228 -18.18 -4.56 -1.90
N THR A 229 -17.87 -3.39 -1.37
CA THR A 229 -18.81 -2.26 -1.29
C THR A 229 -18.26 -1.06 -2.04
N PHE A 230 -19.05 -0.50 -2.95
CA PHE A 230 -18.77 0.77 -3.62
C PHE A 230 -19.88 1.77 -3.29
N VAL A 231 -19.49 2.98 -2.89
CA VAL A 231 -20.41 4.06 -2.51
C VAL A 231 -20.06 5.32 -3.31
N ASP A 232 -21.04 5.95 -3.94
CA ASP A 232 -20.85 7.21 -4.68
C ASP A 232 -19.75 7.13 -5.75
N CYS A 233 -19.59 5.94 -6.37
CA CYS A 233 -18.52 5.69 -7.33
C CYS A 233 -19.00 5.80 -8.77
N THR A 234 -18.09 6.23 -9.65
CA THR A 234 -18.25 6.08 -11.10
C THR A 234 -17.30 5.01 -11.60
N ILE A 235 -17.85 3.98 -12.23
CA ILE A 235 -17.11 2.81 -12.70
C ILE A 235 -17.30 2.68 -14.21
N GLU A 236 -16.21 2.42 -14.94
CA GLU A 236 -16.24 2.03 -16.34
C GLU A 236 -15.49 0.71 -16.51
N SER A 237 -16.16 -0.34 -16.98
CA SER A 237 -15.54 -1.66 -16.97
C SER A 237 -16.04 -2.66 -18.01
N LEU A 238 -15.12 -3.39 -18.65
CA LEU A 238 -15.42 -4.59 -19.45
C LEU A 238 -15.37 -5.85 -18.59
N GLN A 239 -16.50 -6.54 -18.43
CA GLN A 239 -16.62 -7.71 -17.57
C GLN A 239 -16.28 -7.40 -16.11
N GLY A 240 -16.74 -6.27 -15.59
CA GLY A 240 -16.52 -5.90 -14.19
C GLY A 240 -17.41 -6.64 -13.22
N LEU A 241 -16.93 -6.76 -11.99
CA LEU A 241 -17.71 -7.18 -10.83
C LEU A 241 -18.29 -8.59 -10.99
N CYS A 242 -17.55 -9.48 -11.66
CA CYS A 242 -17.92 -10.88 -11.85
C CYS A 242 -17.28 -11.76 -10.77
N TYR A 243 -17.90 -12.90 -10.48
CA TYR A 243 -17.46 -13.88 -9.49
C TYR A 243 -17.31 -13.28 -8.09
N VAL A 244 -18.21 -12.34 -7.73
CA VAL A 244 -18.18 -11.64 -6.43
C VAL A 244 -19.26 -12.18 -5.50
N GLU A 245 -18.85 -12.61 -4.31
CA GLU A 245 -19.75 -12.90 -3.19
C GLU A 245 -20.01 -11.61 -2.39
N ASP A 246 -21.27 -11.33 -2.07
CA ASP A 246 -21.70 -10.14 -1.32
C ASP A 246 -21.17 -8.81 -1.92
N LEU A 247 -21.60 -8.51 -3.15
CA LEU A 247 -21.32 -7.25 -3.84
C LEU A 247 -22.40 -6.21 -3.53
N ARG A 248 -21.98 -5.03 -3.08
CA ARG A 248 -22.86 -3.88 -2.80
C ARG A 248 -22.44 -2.65 -3.60
N LEU A 249 -23.37 -2.07 -4.34
CA LEU A 249 -23.21 -0.76 -4.97
C LEU A 249 -24.25 0.20 -4.41
N VAL A 250 -23.84 1.35 -3.89
CA VAL A 250 -24.72 2.38 -3.31
C VAL A 250 -24.51 3.69 -4.07
N ASN A 251 -25.57 4.21 -4.70
CA ASN A 251 -25.54 5.46 -5.46
C ASN A 251 -24.39 5.50 -6.50
N CYS A 252 -24.20 4.41 -7.24
CA CYS A 252 -23.11 4.29 -8.21
C CYS A 252 -23.55 4.67 -9.63
N ARG A 253 -22.58 4.97 -10.49
CA ARG A 253 -22.77 5.11 -11.95
C ARG A 253 -21.87 4.12 -12.66
N LEU A 254 -22.46 3.26 -13.49
CA LEU A 254 -21.74 2.34 -14.35
C LEU A 254 -21.76 2.86 -15.79
N LEU A 255 -20.63 3.35 -16.29
CA LEU A 255 -20.48 3.93 -17.62
C LEU A 255 -19.88 2.89 -18.56
N ASN A 256 -20.41 2.75 -19.78
CA ASN A 256 -19.91 1.81 -20.80
C ASN A 256 -19.63 0.39 -20.28
N THR A 257 -20.32 -0.01 -19.20
CA THR A 257 -19.98 -1.20 -18.44
C THR A 257 -20.74 -2.38 -19.01
N THR A 258 -20.00 -3.38 -19.49
CA THR A 258 -20.58 -4.51 -20.24
C THR A 258 -20.19 -5.83 -19.60
N ARG A 259 -21.06 -6.84 -19.77
CA ARG A 259 -20.89 -8.20 -19.26
C ARG A 259 -20.64 -8.26 -17.75
N ALA A 260 -21.29 -7.37 -17.01
CA ALA A 260 -21.10 -7.25 -15.57
C ALA A 260 -21.86 -8.33 -14.78
N PHE A 261 -21.40 -8.56 -13.56
CA PHE A 261 -22.06 -9.36 -12.51
C PHE A 261 -22.11 -10.87 -12.73
N GLU A 262 -21.37 -11.42 -13.69
CA GLU A 262 -21.38 -12.86 -13.97
C GLU A 262 -21.09 -13.65 -12.69
N TYR A 263 -21.99 -14.56 -12.35
CA TYR A 263 -21.98 -15.40 -11.15
C TYR A 263 -21.83 -14.67 -9.80
N SER A 264 -22.20 -13.40 -9.73
CA SER A 264 -22.10 -12.61 -8.50
C SER A 264 -23.42 -12.54 -7.74
N THR A 265 -23.37 -12.45 -6.42
CA THR A 265 -24.53 -12.05 -5.59
C THR A 265 -24.45 -10.54 -5.37
N VAL A 266 -25.49 -9.81 -5.77
CA VAL A 266 -25.41 -8.35 -5.94
C VAL A 266 -26.58 -7.62 -5.27
N ASP A 267 -26.31 -6.55 -4.52
CA ASP A 267 -27.26 -5.50 -4.15
C ASP A 267 -26.76 -4.18 -4.77
N ALA A 268 -27.27 -3.85 -5.95
CA ALA A 268 -26.82 -2.70 -6.72
C ALA A 268 -27.89 -1.62 -6.82
N ASP A 269 -27.49 -0.39 -6.47
CA ASP A 269 -28.20 0.86 -6.72
C ASP A 269 -27.40 1.73 -7.69
N VAL A 270 -27.82 1.73 -8.97
CA VAL A 270 -27.10 2.34 -10.09
C VAL A 270 -27.95 3.43 -10.76
N HIS A 271 -27.41 4.64 -10.86
CA HIS A 271 -28.05 5.81 -11.48
C HIS A 271 -27.48 6.10 -12.87
N SER A 272 -27.41 5.07 -13.71
CA SER A 272 -27.06 5.15 -15.14
C SER A 272 -27.58 3.94 -15.91
N THR A 273 -27.46 3.98 -17.23
CA THR A 273 -27.62 2.78 -18.06
C THR A 273 -26.43 1.86 -17.88
N ILE A 274 -26.69 0.59 -17.56
CA ILE A 274 -25.68 -0.47 -17.59
C ILE A 274 -25.64 -1.04 -19.01
N GLY A 275 -24.45 -1.18 -19.59
CA GLY A 275 -24.30 -1.65 -20.97
C GLY A 275 -24.81 -3.07 -21.15
N SER A 276 -24.32 -4.02 -20.34
CA SER A 276 -24.90 -5.36 -20.29
C SER A 276 -24.64 -6.11 -18.99
N VAL A 277 -25.58 -6.98 -18.63
CA VAL A 277 -25.56 -7.86 -17.44
C VAL A 277 -25.64 -9.31 -17.90
N VAL A 278 -24.82 -10.18 -17.31
CA VAL A 278 -24.73 -11.59 -17.69
C VAL A 278 -24.82 -12.45 -16.43
N ASN A 279 -25.75 -13.40 -16.39
CA ASN A 279 -25.83 -14.50 -15.43
C ASN A 279 -25.44 -14.17 -13.97
N PRO A 280 -26.03 -13.16 -13.31
CA PRO A 280 -25.86 -12.97 -11.87
C PRO A 280 -26.38 -14.19 -11.10
N SER A 281 -25.70 -14.54 -10.00
CA SER A 281 -26.08 -15.68 -9.15
C SER A 281 -27.30 -15.36 -8.27
N GLY A 282 -27.56 -14.09 -7.98
CA GLY A 282 -28.73 -13.66 -7.22
C GLY A 282 -28.65 -12.21 -6.73
N GLY A 283 -29.75 -11.74 -6.15
CA GLY A 283 -29.82 -10.43 -5.48
C GLY A 283 -30.73 -9.43 -6.19
N VAL A 284 -30.40 -8.14 -6.10
CA VAL A 284 -31.19 -7.05 -6.68
C VAL A 284 -30.30 -6.10 -7.47
N ILE A 285 -30.68 -5.79 -8.70
CA ILE A 285 -30.02 -4.78 -9.54
C ILE A 285 -31.05 -3.70 -9.87
N ARG A 286 -30.79 -2.48 -9.40
CA ARG A 286 -31.55 -1.28 -9.70
C ARG A 286 -30.73 -0.41 -10.64
N ALA A 287 -31.30 -0.03 -11.78
CA ALA A 287 -30.61 0.76 -12.80
C ALA A 287 -31.56 1.76 -13.48
N GLU A 288 -31.04 2.76 -14.21
CA GLU A 288 -31.90 3.53 -15.13
C GLU A 288 -32.41 2.61 -16.26
N ALA A 289 -31.49 1.90 -16.91
CA ALA A 289 -31.78 0.93 -17.95
C ALA A 289 -30.64 -0.12 -18.02
N ILE A 290 -30.91 -1.26 -18.66
CA ILE A 290 -29.90 -2.27 -19.00
C ILE A 290 -29.97 -2.48 -20.51
N GLY A 291 -28.85 -2.32 -21.22
CA GLY A 291 -28.79 -2.45 -22.68
C GLY A 291 -29.06 -3.88 -23.15
N GLU A 292 -28.26 -4.83 -22.65
CA GLU A 292 -28.44 -6.25 -22.92
C GLU A 292 -28.45 -7.04 -21.60
N LEU A 293 -29.41 -7.95 -21.46
CA LEU A 293 -29.55 -8.84 -20.32
C LEU A 293 -29.52 -10.29 -20.79
N THR A 294 -28.51 -11.04 -20.33
CA THR A 294 -28.33 -12.46 -20.67
C THR A 294 -28.50 -13.30 -19.41
N LEU A 295 -29.54 -14.13 -19.38
CA LEU A 295 -29.85 -15.06 -18.31
C LEU A 295 -30.02 -16.47 -18.89
N ASP A 296 -29.03 -17.33 -18.65
CA ASP A 296 -29.03 -18.73 -19.05
C ASP A 296 -29.46 -19.61 -17.88
N ALA A 297 -30.68 -20.19 -17.99
CA ALA A 297 -31.27 -21.03 -16.97
C ALA A 297 -30.52 -22.36 -16.75
N GLU A 298 -29.63 -22.76 -17.67
CA GLU A 298 -28.75 -23.91 -17.46
C GLU A 298 -27.55 -23.56 -16.55
N ARG A 299 -27.28 -22.27 -16.34
CA ARG A 299 -26.11 -21.77 -15.60
C ARG A 299 -26.45 -21.10 -14.28
N VAL A 300 -27.59 -20.40 -14.20
CA VAL A 300 -28.07 -19.70 -13.00
C VAL A 300 -29.57 -19.90 -12.83
N ASP A 301 -30.10 -19.69 -11.62
CA ASP A 301 -31.54 -19.53 -11.42
C ASP A 301 -31.93 -18.08 -11.77
N PRO A 302 -32.65 -17.83 -12.89
CA PRO A 302 -33.00 -16.47 -13.29
C PRO A 302 -33.94 -15.78 -12.29
N SER A 303 -34.67 -16.53 -11.46
CA SER A 303 -35.58 -15.99 -10.45
C SER A 303 -34.86 -15.50 -9.19
N ALA A 304 -33.61 -15.92 -8.99
CA ALA A 304 -32.79 -15.50 -7.86
C ALA A 304 -32.33 -14.03 -7.96
N THR A 305 -32.41 -13.42 -9.15
CA THR A 305 -32.04 -12.01 -9.37
C THR A 305 -33.26 -11.17 -9.73
N ARG A 306 -33.51 -10.13 -8.95
CA ARG A 306 -34.55 -9.13 -9.23
C ARG A 306 -33.96 -7.93 -9.95
N ILE A 307 -34.50 -7.62 -11.12
CA ILE A 307 -34.09 -6.46 -11.94
C ILE A 307 -35.17 -5.38 -11.84
N GLU A 308 -34.77 -4.16 -11.49
CA GLU A 308 -35.63 -2.98 -11.38
C GLU A 308 -35.06 -1.84 -12.24
N THR A 309 -35.71 -1.53 -13.37
CA THR A 309 -35.32 -0.40 -14.23
C THR A 309 -36.35 0.73 -14.15
N THR A 310 -35.90 1.97 -14.38
CA THR A 310 -36.77 3.17 -14.30
C THR A 310 -37.02 3.84 -15.66
N ARG A 311 -36.41 3.34 -16.74
CA ARG A 311 -36.68 3.72 -18.13
C ARG A 311 -36.95 2.50 -19.00
#